data_AF-A0A0B3VYS7-F1
#
_entry.id   AF-A0A0B3VYS7-F1
#
_cell.length_a   1.000
_cell.length_b   1.000
_cell.length_c   1.000
_cell.angle_alpha   90.00
_cell.angle_beta   90.00
_cell.angle_gamma   90.00
#
_symmetry.space_group_name_H-M   'P 1'
#
loop_
_entity.id
_entity.type
_entity.pdbx_description
1 polymer ?
#
loop_
_entity_poly.entity_id
_entity_poly.type
_entity_poly.pdbx_seq_one_letter_code
_entity_poly.pdbx_strand_id
1 'polypeptide(L)' 'MRKDRVRILYKNNFERIVEESNVRNFSALIGWMEDFNEGNQVPTLVLFGRDLGSNFSINKSNVKEIEFMD' A
#
# COMPACT_ATOMS: atom_id res chain seq x y z
N MET A 1 5.59 -19.10 -0.41
CA MET A 1 6.20 -17.90 0.23
C MET A 1 5.07 -17.05 0.77
N ARG A 2 5.19 -16.53 1.99
CA ARG A 2 4.15 -15.67 2.57
C ARG A 2 4.32 -14.29 1.95
N LYS A 3 3.29 -13.78 1.29
CA LYS A 3 3.26 -12.43 0.72
C LYS A 3 3.00 -11.41 1.83
N ASP A 4 4.02 -11.15 2.63
CA ASP A 4 3.97 -10.29 3.81
C ASP A 4 4.43 -8.85 3.53
N ARG A 5 4.85 -8.56 2.30
CA ARG A 5 5.38 -7.25 1.88
C ARG A 5 4.75 -6.77 0.58
N VAL A 6 4.44 -5.48 0.55
CA VAL A 6 3.93 -4.77 -0.63
C VAL A 6 4.86 -3.60 -0.94
N ARG A 7 5.31 -3.52 -2.19
CA ARG A 7 6.04 -2.40 -2.76
C ARG A 7 5.06 -1.43 -3.39
N ILE A 8 5.19 -0.15 -3.07
CA ILE A 8 4.43 0.95 -3.66
C ILE A 8 5.41 1.90 -4.34
N LEU A 9 5.33 1.98 -5.66
CA LEU A 9 6.08 2.95 -6.48
C LEU A 9 5.19 4.15 -6.76
N TYR A 10 5.66 5.34 -6.41
CA TYR A 10 4.96 6.60 -6.65
C TYR A 10 5.41 7.24 -7.96
N LYS A 11 4.59 8.15 -8.52
CA LYS A 11 4.90 8.87 -9.78
C LYS A 11 6.15 9.74 -9.73
N ASN A 12 6.58 10.14 -8.53
CA ASN A 12 7.84 10.86 -8.30
C ASN A 12 9.05 9.91 -8.15
N ASN A 13 8.89 8.62 -8.47
CA ASN A 13 9.89 7.56 -8.31
C ASN A 13 10.32 7.26 -6.86
N PHE A 14 9.58 7.76 -5.86
CA PHE A 14 9.75 7.29 -4.49
C PHE A 14 9.21 5.86 -4.38
N GLU A 15 9.87 5.03 -3.58
CA GLU A 15 9.45 3.67 -3.27
C GLU A 15 9.15 3.54 -1.78
N ARG A 16 8.04 2.89 -1.46
CA ARG A 16 7.68 2.52 -0.08
C ARG A 16 7.45 1.02 0.00
N ILE A 17 8.14 0.37 0.92
CA ILE A 17 7.89 -1.03 1.28
C ILE A 17 7.02 -1.04 2.53
N VAL A 18 5.91 -1.77 2.47
CA VAL A 18 4.97 -1.95 3.58
C VAL A 18 4.96 -3.42 3.96
N GLU A 19 5.30 -3.71 5.21
CA GLU A 19 5.25 -5.06 5.76
C GLU A 19 3.97 -5.25 6.59
N GLU A 20 3.39 -6.45 6.56
CA GLU A 20 2.20 -6.84 7.34
C GLU A 20 2.41 -6.60 8.86
N SER A 21 3.64 -6.83 9.32
CA SER A 21 4.08 -6.58 10.69
C SER A 21 4.06 -5.09 11.07
N ASN A 22 4.21 -4.17 10.12
CA ASN A 22 4.42 -2.75 10.39
C ASN A 22 3.14 -1.92 10.39
N VAL A 23 2.07 -2.43 9.78
CA VAL A 23 0.77 -1.72 9.71
C VAL A 23 -0.36 -2.53 10.34
N ARG A 24 -1.36 -1.83 10.88
CA ARG A 24 -2.52 -2.45 11.55
C ARG A 24 -3.57 -2.94 10.55
N ASN A 25 -3.68 -2.26 9.41
CA ASN A 25 -4.70 -2.49 8.39
C ASN A 25 -4.08 -2.96 7.07
N PHE A 26 -3.15 -3.91 7.12
CA PHE A 26 -2.49 -4.48 5.94
C PHE A 26 -3.49 -5.11 4.95
N SER A 27 -4.54 -5.77 5.43
CA SER A 27 -5.59 -6.33 4.57
C SER A 27 -6.28 -5.27 3.70
N ALA A 28 -6.43 -4.04 4.21
CA ALA A 28 -6.98 -2.93 3.43
C ALA A 28 -6.03 -2.48 2.31
N LEU A 29 -4.70 -2.59 2.51
CA LEU A 29 -3.72 -2.36 1.45
C LEU A 29 -3.85 -3.42 0.34
N ILE A 30 -4.07 -4.69 0.71
CA ILE A 30 -4.23 -5.77 -0.26
C ILE A 30 -5.45 -5.53 -1.13
N GLY A 31 -6.62 -5.29 -0.53
CA GLY A 31 -7.83 -5.01 -1.31
C GLY A 31 -7.69 -3.77 -2.19
N TRP A 32 -7.08 -2.70 -1.67
CA TRP A 32 -6.81 -1.49 -2.45
C TRP A 32 -5.89 -1.76 -3.65
N MET A 33 -4.85 -2.58 -3.46
CA MET A 33 -3.91 -2.97 -4.52
C MET A 33 -4.60 -3.81 -5.60
N GLU A 34 -5.43 -4.78 -5.22
CA GLU A 34 -6.20 -5.61 -6.15
C GLU A 34 -7.09 -4.72 -7.03
N ASP A 35 -7.90 -3.85 -6.41
CA ASP A 35 -8.76 -2.91 -7.13
C ASP A 35 -7.96 -1.94 -8.02
N PHE A 36 -6.82 -1.43 -7.52
CA PHE A 36 -5.96 -0.54 -8.30
C PHE A 36 -5.41 -1.25 -9.55
N ASN A 37 -4.94 -2.49 -9.41
CA ASN A 37 -4.33 -3.26 -10.49
C ASN A 37 -5.36 -3.76 -11.52
N GLU A 38 -6.61 -3.94 -11.12
CA GLU A 38 -7.73 -4.22 -12.05
C GLU A 38 -8.22 -2.97 -12.80
N GLY A 39 -7.71 -1.78 -12.45
CA GLY A 39 -8.14 -0.52 -13.04
C GLY A 39 -9.40 0.08 -12.40
N ASN A 40 -9.93 -0.53 -11.34
CA ASN A 40 -11.12 -0.07 -10.61
C ASN A 40 -10.88 1.30 -9.97
N GLN A 41 -11.98 1.97 -9.60
CA GLN A 41 -11.90 3.19 -8.80
C GLN A 41 -11.54 2.82 -7.37
N VAL A 42 -10.51 3.46 -6.81
CA VAL A 42 -10.08 3.24 -5.43
C VAL A 42 -10.09 4.55 -4.66
N PRO A 43 -10.61 4.57 -3.41
CA PRO A 43 -10.57 5.76 -2.57
C PRO A 43 -9.14 6.05 -2.09
N THR A 44 -8.93 7.19 -1.43
CA THR A 44 -7.69 7.39 -0.65
C THR A 44 -7.67 6.40 0.50
N LEU A 45 -6.57 5.65 0.66
CA LEU A 45 -6.37 4.73 1.77
C LEU A 45 -5.38 5.35 2.77
N VAL A 46 -5.75 5.34 4.06
CA VAL A 46 -4.84 5.68 5.16
C VAL A 46 -4.37 4.38 5.82
N LEU A 47 -3.07 4.18 5.89
CA LEU A 47 -2.42 3.07 6.57
C LEU A 47 -1.89 3.54 7.92
N PHE A 48 -2.23 2.78 8.96
CA PHE A 48 -1.83 3.06 10.33
C PHE A 48 -0.67 2.15 10.72
N GLY A 49 0.46 2.76 11.07
CA GLY A 49 1.59 2.05 11.64
C GLY A 49 1.23 1.40 12.98
N ARG A 50 1.97 0.36 13.35
CA ARG A 50 1.86 -0.19 14.71
C ARG A 50 2.48 0.74 15.76
N ASP A 51 3.55 1.44 15.38
CA ASP A 51 4.18 2.48 16.18
C ASP A 51 3.21 3.64 16.44
N LEU A 52 3.29 4.19 17.66
CA LEU A 52 2.40 5.25 18.11
C LEU A 52 2.50 6.49 17.20
N GLY A 53 1.38 6.93 16.65
CA GLY A 53 1.27 8.14 15.84
C GLY A 53 1.73 8.00 14.38
N SER A 54 2.28 6.87 13.96
CA SER A 54 2.71 6.66 12.59
C SER A 54 1.52 6.35 11.67
N ASN A 55 1.33 7.16 10.63
CA ASN A 55 0.39 6.86 9.55
C ASN A 55 0.89 7.47 8.23
N PHE A 56 0.37 6.96 7.11
CA PHE A 56 0.55 7.58 5.81
C PHE A 56 -0.68 7.27 4.94
N SER A 57 -0.88 8.08 3.90
CA SER A 57 -1.95 7.86 2.92
C SER A 57 -1.39 7.52 1.55
N ILE A 58 -2.17 6.73 0.81
CA ILE A 58 -1.95 6.45 -0.61
C ILE A 58 -3.21 6.81 -1.39
N ASN A 59 -3.03 7.29 -2.61
CA ASN A 59 -4.12 7.63 -3.52
C ASN A 59 -3.77 7.22 -4.96
N LYS A 60 -4.80 6.97 -5.77
CA LYS A 60 -4.64 6.56 -7.16
C LYS A 60 -3.88 7.58 -8.00
N SER A 61 -4.02 8.88 -7.68
CA SER A 61 -3.38 9.94 -8.46
C SER A 61 -1.86 9.95 -8.31
N ASN A 62 -1.32 9.43 -7.21
CA ASN A 62 0.11 9.51 -6.88
C ASN A 62 0.82 8.16 -6.98
N VAL A 63 0.09 7.04 -6.89
CA VAL A 63 0.64 5.70 -7.10
C VAL A 63 0.85 5.46 -8.60
N LYS A 64 2.02 4.93 -8.95
CA LYS A 64 2.39 4.49 -10.30
C LYS A 64 2.19 2.99 -10.44
N GLU A 65 2.63 2.23 -9.45
CA GLU A 65 2.60 0.77 -9.44
C GLU A 65 2.57 0.27 -7.99
N ILE A 66 1.89 -0.86 -7.76
CA ILE A 66 1.81 -1.50 -6.44
C ILE A 66 1.75 -3.01 -6.62
N GLU A 67 2.64 -3.72 -5.93
CA GLU A 67 2.82 -5.16 -6.11
C GLU A 67 3.30 -5.85 -4.84
N PHE A 68 3.06 -7.15 -4.76
CA PHE A 68 3.69 -7.98 -3.74
C PHE A 68 5.19 -8.11 -4.02
N MET A 69 5.99 -8.08 -2.97
CA MET A 69 7.39 -8.47 -3.06
C MET A 69 7.52 -9.97 -2.85
N ASP A 70 8.37 -10.61 -3.66
CA ASP A 70 8.83 -11.99 -3.44
C ASP A 70 9.78 -12.09 -2.24
#